data_AF-A0A661RCM1-F1
#
_entry.id   AF-A0A661RCM1-F1
#
_cell.length_a   1.000
_cell.length_b   1.000
_cell.length_c   1.000
_cell.angle_alpha   90.00
_cell.angle_beta   90.00
_cell.angle_gamma   90.00
#
_symmetry.space_group_name_H-M   'P 1'
#
loop_
_entity.id
_entity.type
_entity.pdbx_description
1 polymer ?
#
loop_
_entity_poly.entity_id
_entity_poly.type
_entity_poly.pdbx_seq_one_letter_code
_entity_poly.pdbx_strand_id
1 'polypeptide(L)' 'MSKLILSLDGGGIRGKATTQFLSKIEQKLNAEGKSVRDCVDFYAGTSTGSIIALAL' A
#
# COMPACT_ATOMS: atom_id res chain seq x y z
N MET A 1 19.95 -2.09 9.05
CA MET A 1 18.60 -2.50 8.64
C MET A 1 18.20 -1.67 7.44
N SER A 2 17.67 -2.29 6.38
CA SER A 2 17.08 -1.57 5.26
C SER A 2 15.73 -0.97 5.68
N LYS A 3 15.41 0.21 5.15
CA LYS A 3 14.10 0.85 5.30
C LYS A 3 13.28 0.67 4.02
N LEU A 4 11.98 0.40 4.16
CA LEU A 4 11.07 0.22 3.02
C LEU A 4 10.10 1.40 2.90
N ILE A 5 9.98 1.95 1.68
CA ILE A 5 9.03 3.02 1.35
C ILE A 5 8.01 2.49 0.34
N LEU A 6 6.72 2.60 0.66
CA LEU A 6 5.63 2.34 -0.26
C LEU A 6 5.16 3.67 -0.89
N SER A 7 5.39 3.83 -2.19
CA SER A 7 4.94 5.00 -2.95
C SER A 7 3.72 4.67 -3.82
N LEU A 8 2.66 5.47 -3.72
CA LEU A 8 1.40 5.26 -4.42
C LEU A 8 1.06 6.46 -5.32
N ASP A 9 1.00 6.23 -6.62
CA ASP A 9 0.64 7.27 -7.58
C ASP A 9 -0.82 7.72 -7.45
N GLY A 10 -1.06 8.97 -7.84
CA GLY A 10 -2.42 9.47 -8.05
C GLY A 10 -3.07 8.84 -9.28
N GLY A 11 -4.40 8.84 -9.34
CA GLY A 11 -5.08 8.22 -10.49
C GLY A 11 -6.59 8.36 -10.56
N GLY A 12 -7.23 9.07 -9.62
CA GLY A 12 -8.69 9.13 -9.54
C GLY A 12 -9.27 7.72 -9.39
N ILE A 13 -10.28 7.41 -10.18
CA ILE A 13 -10.91 6.08 -10.19
C ILE A 13 -9.93 4.93 -10.50
N ARG A 14 -8.82 5.21 -11.20
CA ARG A 14 -7.78 4.20 -11.50
C ARG A 14 -7.05 3.70 -10.26
N GLY A 15 -7.13 4.44 -9.14
CA GLY A 15 -6.63 3.97 -7.84
C GLY A 15 -7.21 2.61 -7.42
N LYS A 16 -8.38 2.21 -7.95
CA LYS A 16 -8.94 0.86 -7.79
C LYS A 16 -7.96 -0.24 -8.19
N ALA A 17 -7.16 -0.04 -9.24
CA ALA A 17 -6.15 -1.01 -9.65
C ALA A 17 -5.03 -1.14 -8.61
N THR A 18 -4.53 0.00 -8.09
CA THR A 18 -3.54 0.05 -7.02
C THR A 18 -4.04 -0.63 -5.74
N THR A 19 -5.27 -0.31 -5.29
CA THR A 19 -5.88 -0.95 -4.13
C THR A 19 -6.05 -2.46 -4.34
N GLN A 20 -6.42 -2.90 -5.54
CA GLN A 20 -6.58 -4.33 -5.82
C GLN A 20 -5.26 -5.08 -5.86
N PHE A 21 -4.19 -4.43 -6.32
CA PHE A 21 -2.84 -4.97 -6.21
C PHE A 21 -2.40 -5.10 -4.75
N LEU A 22 -2.59 -4.04 -3.95
CA LEU A 22 -2.28 -4.04 -2.52
C LEU A 22 -3.09 -5.09 -1.75
N SER A 23 -4.37 -5.29 -2.08
CA SER A 23 -5.19 -6.33 -1.46
C SER A 23 -4.63 -7.74 -1.68
N LYS A 24 -4.08 -8.02 -2.87
CA LYS A 24 -3.42 -9.30 -3.14
C LYS A 24 -2.10 -9.45 -2.36
N ILE A 25 -1.37 -8.36 -2.15
CA ILE A 25 -0.17 -8.37 -1.30
C ILE A 25 -0.56 -8.65 0.15
N GLU A 26 -1.56 -7.93 0.66
CA GLU A 26 -2.08 -8.09 2.03
C GLU A 26 -2.54 -9.54 2.28
N GLN A 27 -3.25 -10.16 1.34
CA GLN A 27 -3.65 -11.56 1.44
C GLN A 27 -2.46 -12.53 1.55
N LYS A 28 -1.37 -12.29 0.79
CA LYS A 28 -0.17 -13.11 0.86
C LYS A 28 0.56 -12.92 2.19
N LEU A 29 0.69 -11.68 2.67
CA LEU A 29 1.32 -11.38 3.95
C LEU A 29 0.52 -11.98 5.12
N ASN A 30 -0.81 -11.92 5.05
CA ASN A 30 -1.67 -12.48 6.09
C ASN A 30 -1.49 -14.00 6.23
N ALA A 31 -1.18 -14.70 5.14
CA ALA A 31 -0.84 -16.13 5.18
C ALA A 31 0.48 -16.40 5.95
N GLU A 32 1.33 -15.39 6.10
CA GLU A 32 2.56 -15.41 6.90
C GLU A 32 2.39 -14.74 8.28
N GLY A 33 1.16 -14.36 8.65
CA GLY A 33 0.87 -13.66 9.91
C GLY A 33 1.36 -12.22 9.97
N LYS A 34 1.51 -11.55 8.82
CA LYS A 34 1.93 -10.15 8.69
C LYS A 34 0.92 -9.35 7.88
N SER A 35 0.98 -8.03 8.00
CA SER A 35 0.27 -7.07 7.16
C SER A 35 1.25 -6.18 6.40
N VAL A 36 0.75 -5.39 5.44
CA VAL A 36 1.55 -4.33 4.80
C VAL A 36 2.13 -3.36 5.85
N ARG A 37 1.39 -3.08 6.94
CA ARG A 37 1.84 -2.21 8.04
C ARG A 37 3.06 -2.74 8.78
N ASP A 38 3.19 -4.05 8.90
CA ASP A 38 4.34 -4.67 9.58
C ASP A 38 5.62 -4.62 8.73
N CYS A 39 5.47 -4.37 7.41
CA CYS A 39 6.57 -4.46 6.44
C CYS A 39 7.06 -3.10 5.94
N VAL A 40 6.26 -2.04 6.04
CA VAL A 40 6.52 -0.73 5.45
C VAL A 40 6.85 0.29 6.53
N ASP A 41 7.99 1.00 6.39
CA ASP A 41 8.39 2.05 7.33
C ASP A 41 7.81 3.43 6.96
N PHE A 42 7.66 3.70 5.66
CA PHE A 42 7.22 4.99 5.16
C PHE A 42 6.21 4.85 4.02
N TYR A 43 5.22 5.72 4.02
CA TYR A 43 4.21 5.81 2.98
C TYR A 43 4.30 7.15 2.28
N ALA A 44 4.31 7.12 0.95
CA ALA A 44 4.22 8.30 0.10
C ALA A 44 3.05 8.12 -0.87
N GLY A 45 2.33 9.19 -1.16
CA GLY A 45 1.33 9.15 -2.21
C GLY A 45 0.82 10.52 -2.60
N THR A 46 0.27 10.63 -3.81
CA THR A 46 -0.32 11.87 -4.34
C THR A 46 -1.79 11.67 -4.70
N SER A 47 -2.67 12.63 -4.39
CA SER A 47 -4.11 12.57 -4.70
C SER A 47 -4.75 11.26 -4.19
N THR A 48 -5.36 10.43 -5.04
CA THR A 48 -5.92 9.14 -4.65
C THR A 48 -4.89 8.22 -3.98
N GLY A 49 -3.62 8.28 -4.41
CA GLY A 49 -2.53 7.54 -3.77
C GLY A 49 -2.30 7.96 -2.32
N SER A 50 -2.45 9.25 -1.98
CA SER A 50 -2.39 9.73 -0.59
C SER A 50 -3.55 9.19 0.25
N ILE A 51 -4.75 9.14 -0.34
CA ILE A 51 -5.94 8.60 0.34
C ILE A 51 -5.76 7.10 0.63
N ILE A 52 -5.24 6.34 -0.34
CA ILE A 52 -4.95 4.92 -0.17
C ILE A 52 -3.84 4.73 0.88
N ALA A 53 -2.76 5.52 0.81
CA ALA A 53 -1.67 5.48 1.79
C ALA A 53 -2.16 5.77 3.22
N LEU A 54 -3.08 6.71 3.39
CA LEU A 54 -3.66 7.06 4.69
C LEU A 54 -4.59 5.97 5.26
N ALA A 55 -5.21 5.17 4.39
CA ALA A 55 -6.08 4.06 4.80
C ALA A 55 -5.31 2.78 5.18
N LEU A 56 -4.06 2.65 4.69
CA LEU A 56 -3.13 1.58 5.00
C LEU A 56 -2.44 1.77 6.34
#